data_AF-A0A852IBC1-F1
#
_entry.id   AF-A0A852IBC1-F1
#
_cell.length_a   1.000
_cell.length_b   1.000
_cell.length_c   1.000
_cell.angle_alpha   90.00
_cell.angle_beta   90.00
_cell.angle_gamma   90.00
#
_symmetry.space_group_name_H-M   'P 1'
#
loop_
_entity.id
_entity.type
_entity.pdbx_description
1 polymer ?
#
loop_
_entity_poly.entity_id
_entity_poly.type
_entity_poly.pdbx_seq_one_letter_code
_entity_poly.pdbx_strand_id
1 'polypeptide(L)'
;RSFSESMSSLRPGKPWGTKLSSAGLVYCHLGTQVLAQLLAQPEDSPTVTALYDQLYEDLVQEIDAIDNGVALGEGQPCRALSTTLSARVGRLNPRWNDPHPDPQVG
;
A
#
# COMPACT_ATOMS: atom_id res chain seq x y z
N ARG A 1 10.88 22.97 -6.82
CA ARG A 1 11.57 21.65 -6.78
C ARG A 1 10.48 20.60 -6.76
N SER A 2 10.40 19.73 -7.77
CA SER A 2 9.41 18.64 -7.77
C SER A 2 10.01 17.42 -7.09
N PHE A 3 9.22 16.74 -6.26
CA PHE A 3 9.61 15.48 -5.63
C PHE A 3 9.63 14.36 -6.69
N SER A 4 10.69 13.57 -6.74
CA SER A 4 10.93 12.53 -7.75
C SER A 4 11.50 11.24 -7.16
N GLU A 5 11.42 11.09 -5.83
CA GLU A 5 11.98 9.93 -5.14
C GLU A 5 11.04 8.72 -5.25
N SER A 6 11.62 7.52 -5.20
CA SER A 6 10.95 6.23 -5.17
C SER A 6 11.22 5.52 -3.84
N MET A 7 10.56 4.39 -3.59
CA MET A 7 10.90 3.57 -2.42
C MET A 7 12.37 3.11 -2.49
N SER A 8 12.86 2.73 -3.67
CA SER A 8 14.26 2.31 -3.86
C SER A 8 15.29 3.41 -3.63
N SER A 9 14.96 4.69 -3.89
CA SER A 9 15.88 5.80 -3.64
C SER A 9 15.92 6.20 -2.16
N LEU A 10 14.79 6.09 -1.44
CA LEU A 10 14.70 6.42 -0.02
C LEU A 10 15.05 5.27 0.92
N ARG A 11 14.83 4.02 0.51
CA ARG A 11 15.12 2.80 1.28
C ARG A 11 15.99 1.84 0.45
N PRO A 12 17.33 1.94 0.56
CA PRO A 12 18.25 1.04 -0.13
C PRO A 12 17.93 -0.43 0.15
N GLY A 13 17.89 -1.26 -0.90
CA GLY A 13 17.55 -2.69 -0.81
C GLY A 13 16.11 -3.02 -1.21
N LYS A 14 15.23 -2.02 -1.36
CA LYS A 14 13.89 -2.23 -1.92
C LYS A 14 13.91 -2.08 -3.45
N PRO A 15 13.25 -2.97 -4.23
CA PRO A 15 13.36 -2.99 -5.69
C PRO A 15 12.40 -2.03 -6.42
N TRP A 16 11.56 -1.28 -5.70
CA TRP A 16 10.47 -0.53 -6.31
C TRP A 16 10.88 0.88 -6.77
N GLY A 17 10.89 1.07 -8.09
CA GLY A 17 11.25 2.32 -8.76
C GLY A 17 10.08 3.27 -9.05
N THR A 18 8.85 2.92 -8.66
CA THR A 18 7.70 3.83 -8.80
C THR A 18 7.93 5.08 -7.97
N LYS A 19 7.78 6.26 -8.58
CA LYS A 19 7.83 7.54 -7.87
C LYS A 19 6.76 7.54 -6.78
N LEU A 20 7.09 7.96 -5.56
CA LEU A 20 6.10 7.99 -4.48
C LEU A 20 5.13 9.16 -4.67
N SER A 21 3.84 8.90 -4.45
CA SER A 21 2.85 9.93 -4.17
C SER A 21 2.89 10.31 -2.68
N SER A 22 1.96 11.15 -2.24
CA SER A 22 1.82 11.46 -0.81
C SER A 22 1.53 10.20 0.02
N ALA A 23 0.73 9.27 -0.51
CA ALA A 23 0.41 8.00 0.15
C ALA A 23 1.65 7.12 0.30
N GLY A 24 2.40 6.92 -0.79
CA GLY A 24 3.66 6.16 -0.77
C GLY A 24 4.70 6.78 0.17
N LEU A 25 4.80 8.11 0.25
CA LEU A 25 5.76 8.78 1.12
C LEU A 25 5.41 8.63 2.61
N VAL A 26 4.12 8.73 2.96
CA VAL A 26 3.62 8.47 4.32
C VAL A 26 3.90 7.03 4.71
N TYR A 27 3.57 6.08 3.84
CA TYR A 27 3.85 4.66 4.08
C TYR A 27 5.35 4.37 4.19
N CYS A 28 6.17 5.01 3.37
CA CYS A 28 7.63 4.92 3.42
C CYS A 28 8.17 5.28 4.82
N HIS A 29 7.64 6.32 5.46
CA HIS A 29 8.13 6.80 6.76
C HIS A 29 7.48 6.11 7.96
N LEU A 30 6.18 5.83 7.90
CA LEU A 30 5.39 5.41 9.07
C LEU A 30 4.89 3.96 8.98
N GLY A 31 5.00 3.31 7.82
CA GLY A 31 4.40 1.99 7.60
C GLY A 31 4.91 0.93 8.58
N THR A 32 6.22 0.86 8.85
CA THR A 32 6.79 -0.10 9.82
C THR A 32 6.30 0.16 11.24
N GLN A 33 6.27 1.43 11.65
CA GLN A 33 5.78 1.85 12.97
C GLN A 33 4.30 1.48 13.18
N VAL A 34 3.45 1.77 12.20
CA VAL A 34 2.01 1.45 12.26
C VAL A 34 1.81 -0.07 12.33
N LEU A 35 2.51 -0.84 11.50
CA LEU A 35 2.41 -2.30 11.50
C LEU A 35 2.90 -2.91 12.81
N ALA A 36 4.03 -2.43 13.36
CA ALA A 36 4.55 -2.88 14.64
C ALA A 36 3.56 -2.68 15.78
N GLN A 37 2.91 -1.51 15.83
CA GLN A 37 1.89 -1.20 16.84
C GLN A 37 0.65 -2.10 16.69
N LEU A 38 0.16 -2.30 15.47
CA LEU A 38 -1.01 -3.14 15.21
C LEU A 38 -0.76 -4.62 15.51
N LEU A 39 0.46 -5.11 15.27
CA LEU A 39 0.83 -6.52 15.47
C LEU A 39 1.36 -6.80 16.89
N ALA A 40 1.59 -5.75 17.69
CA ALA A 40 2.32 -5.83 18.95
C ALA A 40 3.69 -6.55 18.78
N GLN A 41 4.42 -6.20 17.73
CA GLN A 41 5.74 -6.75 17.39
C GLN A 41 6.78 -5.63 17.23
N PRO A 42 8.09 -5.91 17.39
CA PRO A 42 9.14 -4.96 17.05
C PRO A 42 9.09 -4.53 15.57
N GLU A 43 9.46 -3.27 15.29
CA GLU A 43 9.50 -2.72 13.90
C GLU A 43 10.45 -3.48 12.98
N ASP A 44 11.54 -4.02 13.52
CA ASP A 44 12.54 -4.82 12.82
C ASP A 44 12.20 -6.31 12.77
N SER A 45 11.03 -6.71 13.28
CA SER A 45 10.61 -8.10 13.23
C SER A 45 10.46 -8.59 11.78
N PRO A 46 10.77 -9.87 11.49
CA PRO A 46 10.57 -10.44 10.16
C PRO A 46 9.12 -10.33 9.68
N THR A 47 8.15 -10.42 10.60
CA THR A 47 6.71 -10.30 10.30
C THR A 47 6.35 -8.89 9.84
N VAL A 48 6.80 -7.86 10.56
CA VAL A 48 6.56 -6.45 10.15
C VAL A 48 7.23 -6.18 8.81
N THR A 49 8.46 -6.66 8.62
CA THR A 49 9.19 -6.48 7.35
C THR A 49 8.46 -7.13 6.17
N ALA A 50 8.00 -8.38 6.34
CA ALA A 50 7.28 -9.10 5.29
C ALA A 50 5.93 -8.43 4.94
N LEU A 51 5.17 -8.00 5.96
CA LEU A 51 3.90 -7.30 5.74
C LEU A 51 4.12 -5.92 5.13
N TYR A 52 5.18 -5.21 5.55
CA TYR A 52 5.52 -3.92 4.99
C TYR A 52 5.76 -4.01 3.48
N ASP A 53 6.49 -5.04 3.05
CA ASP A 53 6.81 -5.27 1.65
C ASP A 53 5.59 -5.70 0.85
N GLN A 54 4.83 -6.66 1.38
CA GLN A 54 3.64 -7.18 0.71
C GLN A 54 2.56 -6.09 0.54
N LEU A 55 2.30 -5.28 1.56
CA LEU A 55 1.33 -4.19 1.47
C LEU A 55 1.79 -3.07 0.54
N TYR A 56 3.10 -2.80 0.46
CA TYR A 56 3.59 -1.86 -0.54
C TYR A 56 3.33 -2.40 -1.95
N GLU A 57 3.74 -3.65 -2.21
CA GLU A 57 3.66 -4.29 -3.52
C GLU A 57 2.21 -4.48 -4.00
N ASP A 58 1.30 -4.87 -3.12
CA ASP A 58 -0.08 -5.23 -3.46
C ASP A 58 -1.07 -4.06 -3.45
N LEU A 59 -0.69 -2.91 -2.89
CA LEU A 59 -1.61 -1.80 -2.66
C LEU A 59 -0.96 -0.42 -2.86
N VAL A 60 0.06 -0.09 -2.08
CA VAL A 60 0.58 1.29 -2.06
C VAL A 60 1.26 1.65 -3.38
N GLN A 61 1.99 0.72 -4.00
CA GLN A 61 2.63 0.92 -5.28
C GLN A 61 1.61 1.18 -6.41
N GLU A 62 0.42 0.58 -6.35
CA GLU A 62 -0.69 0.85 -7.28
C GLU A 62 -1.19 2.29 -7.12
N ILE A 63 -1.41 2.73 -5.88
CA ILE A 63 -1.82 4.11 -5.57
C ILE A 63 -0.77 5.10 -6.10
N ASP A 64 0.51 4.84 -5.82
CA ASP A 64 1.63 5.64 -6.34
C ASP A 64 1.62 5.71 -7.88
N ALA A 65 1.40 4.58 -8.56
CA ALA A 65 1.37 4.53 -10.02
C ALA A 65 0.20 5.34 -10.60
N ILE A 66 -1.00 5.23 -10.02
CA ILE A 66 -2.20 5.97 -10.43
C ILE A 66 -1.98 7.48 -10.23
N ASP A 67 -1.50 7.89 -9.06
CA ASP A 67 -1.25 9.31 -8.75
C ASP A 67 -0.18 9.94 -9.66
N ASN A 68 0.76 9.14 -10.17
CA ASN A 68 1.76 9.58 -11.15
C ASN A 68 1.31 9.44 -12.61
N GLY A 69 0.07 9.01 -12.87
CA GLY A 69 -0.48 8.88 -14.22
C GLY A 69 0.12 7.74 -15.03
N VAL A 70 0.67 6.70 -14.38
CA VAL A 70 1.20 5.51 -15.06
C VAL A 70 0.01 4.63 -15.49
N ALA A 71 -0.24 4.57 -16.80
CA ALA A 71 -1.30 3.74 -17.36
C ALA A 71 -0.96 2.25 -17.24
N LEU A 72 -1.90 1.46 -16.72
CA LEU A 72 -1.85 0.00 -16.73
C LEU A 72 -1.94 -0.49 -18.19
N GLY A 73 -0.82 -0.88 -18.81
CA GLY A 73 -0.88 -1.55 -20.12
C GLY A 73 0.37 -1.49 -21.00
N GLU A 74 1.31 -0.58 -20.79
CA GLU A 74 2.45 -0.44 -21.71
C GLU A 74 3.75 -1.02 -21.14
N GLY A 75 3.98 -2.30 -21.45
CA GLY A 75 5.33 -2.90 -21.51
C GLY A 75 5.96 -3.39 -20.20
N GLN A 76 5.45 -3.00 -19.03
CA GLN A 76 5.87 -3.59 -17.75
C GLN A 76 4.77 -4.55 -17.30
N PRO A 77 5.08 -5.77 -16.80
CA PRO A 77 4.04 -6.63 -16.23
C PRO A 77 3.32 -5.79 -15.18
N CYS A 78 2.09 -5.38 -15.51
CA CYS A 78 1.18 -4.74 -14.59
C CYS A 78 1.02 -5.79 -13.50
N ARG A 79 1.79 -5.62 -12.42
CA ARG A 79 1.87 -6.56 -11.32
C ARG A 79 0.43 -6.87 -10.96
N ALA A 80 0.10 -8.16 -11.04
CA ALA A 80 -1.26 -8.63 -11.20
C ALA A 80 -2.21 -7.82 -10.31
N LEU A 81 -3.11 -7.06 -10.93
CA LEU A 81 -4.26 -6.46 -10.27
C LEU A 81 -4.99 -7.58 -9.52
N SER A 82 -4.63 -7.82 -8.27
CA SER A 82 -5.24 -8.87 -7.47
C SER A 82 -6.64 -8.41 -7.06
N THR A 83 -6.78 -7.13 -6.68
CA THR A 83 -8.04 -6.43 -6.39
C THR A 83 -7.83 -4.92 -6.45
N THR A 84 -8.73 -4.15 -7.08
CA THR A 84 -8.68 -2.68 -7.07
C THR A 84 -8.96 -2.12 -5.67
N LEU A 85 -8.49 -0.90 -5.37
CA LEU A 85 -8.81 -0.21 -4.10
C LEU A 85 -10.31 -0.24 -3.80
N SER A 86 -11.17 0.07 -4.78
CA SER A 86 -12.63 0.02 -4.63
C SER A 86 -13.15 -1.38 -4.28
N ALA A 87 -12.57 -2.44 -4.83
CA ALA A 87 -12.93 -3.82 -4.50
C ALA A 87 -12.53 -4.19 -3.06
N ARG A 88 -11.37 -3.71 -2.58
CA ARG A 88 -10.91 -3.92 -1.20
C ARG A 88 -11.77 -3.16 -0.20
N VAL A 89 -12.08 -1.89 -0.48
CA VAL A 89 -13.02 -1.08 0.32
C VAL A 89 -14.41 -1.74 0.34
N GLY A 90 -14.91 -2.18 -0.82
CA GLY A 90 -16.20 -2.87 -0.90
C GLY A 90 -16.27 -4.16 -0.11
N ARG A 91 -15.15 -4.88 0.07
CA ARG A 91 -15.08 -6.08 0.92
C ARG A 91 -15.09 -5.76 2.41
N LEU A 92 -14.59 -4.59 2.81
CA LEU A 92 -14.61 -4.14 4.21
C LEU A 92 -15.96 -3.52 4.60
N ASN A 93 -16.76 -3.09 3.63
CA ASN A 93 -18.10 -2.56 3.89
C ASN A 93 -19.10 -3.69 4.24
N PRO A 94 -20.02 -3.45 5.20
CA PRO A 94 -21.12 -4.35 5.48
C PRO A 94 -21.95 -4.61 4.21
N ARG A 95 -22.46 -5.84 4.06
CA ARG A 95 -23.37 -6.15 2.95
C ARG A 95 -24.70 -5.43 3.17
N TRP A 96 -25.36 -5.02 2.09
CA TRP A 96 -26.66 -4.32 2.19
C TRP A 96 -27.76 -5.13 2.90
N ASN A 97 -27.60 -6.45 2.99
CA ASN A 97 -28.52 -7.38 3.65
C ASN A 97 -27.90 -8.04 4.89
N ASP A 98 -26.89 -7.41 5.51
CA ASP A 98 -26.38 -7.90 6.78
C ASP A 98 -27.43 -7.66 7.88
N PRO A 99 -27.89 -8.68 8.61
CA PRO A 99 -28.89 -8.50 9.68
C PRO A 99 -28.33 -7.74 10.89
N HIS A 100 -27.01 -7.61 10.99
CA HIS A 100 -26.30 -6.78 11.97
C HIS A 100 -25.24 -5.93 11.27
N PRO A 101 -25.63 -4.83 10.61
CA PRO A 101 -24.66 -3.89 10.05
C PRO A 101 -23.96 -3.19 11.22
N ASP A 102 -22.64 -3.35 11.35
CA ASP A 102 -21.86 -2.62 12.35
C ASP A 102 -21.48 -1.23 11.78
N PRO A 103 -22.04 -0.12 12.30
CA PRO A 103 -21.80 1.20 11.76
C PRO A 103 -20.56 1.88 12.37
N GLN A 104 -19.79 1.22 13.24
CA GLN A 104 -18.69 1.83 14.01
C GLN A 104 -17.28 1.46 13.53
N VAL A 105 -17.07 1.34 12.22
CA VAL A 105 -15.72 1.33 11.65
C VAL A 105 -15.59 2.53 10.71
N GLY A 106 -15.32 3.69 11.30
CA GLY A 106 -15.09 4.96 10.62
C GLY A 106 -14.29 5.91 11.50
#